data_AF-A0A9W8RMI6-F1
#
_entry.id   AF-A0A9W8RMI6-F1
#
_cell.length_a   1.000
_cell.length_b   1.000
_cell.length_c   1.000
_cell.angle_alpha   90.00
_cell.angle_beta   90.00
_cell.angle_gamma   90.00
#
_symmetry.space_group_name_H-M   'P 1'
#
loop_
_entity.id
_entity.type
_entity.pdbx_description
1 polymer ?
#
loop_
_entity_poly.entity_id
_entity_poly.type
_entity_poly.pdbx_seq_one_letter_code
_entity_poly.pdbx_strand_id
1 'polypeptide(L)'
;MVLSALAGIIQQYGEKTGFKHLLGCWEETLVTDLLWIRMGDIVDPTMAIPQIPSWSWLSRVGGIGVDFWNRVHGRRLQRVVNDHIKILEVSITWTGEPMVSDLTSTNLIMEGPVRQIRLHIDPKGATFHPPYMNVGDEKPDFNKNPIPWKCAGQFDLEHEREDDLFTCILVRSVASPEEQATYQLQETFLLLLPVPDSDGMTYQRFGIAMIRGSESEFGSAERKTIRLI
;
A
#
# COMPACT_ATOMS: atom_id res chain seq x y z
N MET A 1 -5.99 5.40 -23.81
CA MET A 1 -6.54 4.23 -24.56
C MET A 1 -5.97 2.89 -24.02
N VAL A 2 -5.89 2.71 -22.70
CA VAL A 2 -5.41 1.46 -22.05
C VAL A 2 -6.56 0.74 -21.33
N LEU A 3 -7.48 1.49 -20.72
CA LEU A 3 -8.61 0.96 -19.96
C LEU A 3 -9.60 0.17 -20.82
N SER A 4 -9.83 0.58 -22.07
CA SER A 4 -10.78 -0.09 -22.99
C SER A 4 -10.37 -1.52 -23.35
N ALA A 5 -9.06 -1.81 -23.40
CA ALA A 5 -8.56 -3.16 -23.65
C ALA A 5 -8.77 -4.09 -22.43
N LEU A 6 -8.67 -3.53 -21.22
CA LEU A 6 -8.92 -4.27 -19.97
C LEU A 6 -10.42 -4.48 -19.73
N ALA A 7 -11.28 -3.58 -20.21
CA ALA A 7 -12.72 -3.60 -19.97
C ALA A 7 -13.36 -4.96 -20.27
N GLY A 8 -13.03 -5.57 -21.42
CA GLY A 8 -13.59 -6.88 -21.79
C GLY A 8 -13.15 -8.03 -20.86
N ILE A 9 -11.88 -8.04 -20.44
CA ILE A 9 -11.36 -9.06 -19.52
C ILE A 9 -11.99 -8.90 -18.14
N ILE A 10 -12.06 -7.66 -17.67
CA ILE A 10 -12.66 -7.31 -16.38
C ILE A 10 -14.14 -7.69 -16.36
N GLN A 11 -14.89 -7.35 -17.40
CA GLN A 11 -16.30 -7.68 -17.52
C GLN A 11 -16.49 -9.20 -17.50
N GLN A 12 -15.74 -9.93 -18.32
CA GLN A 12 -15.85 -11.38 -18.37
C GLN A 12 -15.50 -12.04 -17.03
N TYR A 13 -14.50 -11.52 -16.32
CA TYR A 13 -14.13 -12.03 -15.00
C TYR A 13 -15.20 -11.73 -13.95
N GLY A 14 -15.73 -10.50 -13.94
CA GLY A 14 -16.82 -10.08 -13.05
C GLY A 14 -18.09 -10.91 -13.28
N GLU A 15 -18.47 -11.15 -14.54
CA GLU A 15 -19.62 -12.01 -14.88
C GLU A 15 -19.45 -13.46 -14.38
N LYS A 16 -18.23 -13.99 -14.39
CA LYS A 16 -17.96 -15.36 -13.94
C LYS A 16 -17.85 -15.51 -12.43
N THR A 17 -17.32 -14.51 -11.74
CA THR A 17 -17.02 -14.57 -10.31
C THR A 17 -18.08 -13.89 -9.45
N GLY A 18 -18.89 -13.01 -10.04
CA GLY A 18 -19.74 -12.07 -9.34
C GLY A 18 -18.97 -10.88 -8.75
N PHE A 19 -17.66 -10.79 -8.96
CA PHE A 19 -16.83 -9.75 -8.36
C PHE A 19 -17.05 -8.40 -9.03
N LYS A 20 -17.07 -7.34 -8.21
CA LYS A 20 -17.22 -5.98 -8.71
C LYS A 20 -15.86 -5.31 -8.84
N HIS A 21 -15.55 -4.89 -10.06
CA HIS A 21 -14.30 -4.22 -10.36
C HIS A 21 -14.28 -2.76 -9.88
N LEU A 22 -13.15 -2.37 -9.29
CA LEU A 22 -12.88 -1.06 -8.70
C LEU A 22 -11.54 -0.51 -9.20
N LEU A 23 -11.48 -0.09 -10.46
CA LEU A 23 -10.27 0.51 -11.07
C LEU A 23 -9.02 -0.32 -10.77
N GLY A 24 -8.96 -1.55 -11.25
CA GLY A 24 -7.86 -2.48 -11.02
C GLY A 24 -8.06 -3.35 -9.78
N CYS A 25 -8.72 -2.85 -8.75
CA CYS A 25 -9.04 -3.64 -7.57
C CYS A 25 -10.37 -4.40 -7.74
N TRP A 26 -10.68 -5.30 -6.82
CA TRP A 26 -12.02 -5.91 -6.68
C TRP A 26 -12.58 -5.58 -5.31
N GLU A 27 -13.89 -5.33 -5.23
CA GLU A 27 -14.55 -4.98 -3.96
C GLU A 27 -14.35 -6.06 -2.90
N GLU A 28 -14.41 -7.33 -3.32
CA GLU A 28 -14.33 -8.51 -2.48
C GLU A 28 -12.92 -8.75 -1.92
N THR A 29 -11.88 -8.29 -2.63
CA THR A 29 -10.47 -8.45 -2.24
C THR A 29 -9.77 -7.13 -1.95
N LEU A 30 -10.53 -6.03 -1.80
CA LEU A 30 -9.99 -4.67 -1.79
C LEU A 30 -8.88 -4.47 -0.75
N VAL A 31 -9.02 -5.04 0.45
CA VAL A 31 -7.98 -4.95 1.49
C VAL A 31 -6.66 -5.55 1.02
N THR A 32 -6.70 -6.68 0.33
CA THR A 32 -5.50 -7.31 -0.24
C THR A 32 -5.01 -6.55 -1.46
N ASP A 33 -5.92 -6.08 -2.32
CA ASP A 33 -5.55 -5.31 -3.50
C ASP A 33 -4.86 -4.01 -3.13
N LEU A 34 -5.25 -3.36 -2.04
CA LEU A 34 -4.58 -2.17 -1.49
C LEU A 34 -3.13 -2.45 -1.04
N LEU A 35 -2.72 -3.70 -0.85
CA LEU A 35 -1.34 -4.06 -0.48
C LEU A 35 -0.41 -4.17 -1.69
N TRP A 36 -0.86 -3.74 -2.86
CA TRP A 36 -0.05 -3.78 -4.08
C TRP A 36 1.27 -3.02 -3.92
N ILE A 37 2.31 -3.52 -4.60
CA ILE A 37 3.64 -2.90 -4.66
C ILE A 37 4.09 -2.84 -6.13
N ARG A 38 4.72 -1.74 -6.56
CA ARG A 38 5.33 -1.69 -7.91
C ARG A 38 6.48 -2.69 -8.01
N MET A 39 6.61 -3.33 -9.17
CA MET A 39 7.67 -4.26 -9.52
C MET A 39 8.52 -3.65 -10.64
N GLY A 40 9.84 -3.67 -10.46
CA GLY A 40 10.79 -3.07 -11.39
C GLY A 40 11.19 -1.64 -11.02
N ASP A 41 11.68 -0.92 -12.02
CA ASP A 41 12.26 0.42 -11.85
C ASP A 41 11.22 1.45 -11.42
N ILE A 42 11.71 2.57 -10.90
CA ILE A 42 10.85 3.65 -10.42
C ILE A 42 10.33 4.41 -11.64
N VAL A 43 9.01 4.57 -11.67
CA VAL A 43 8.31 5.15 -12.82
C VAL A 43 8.26 6.66 -12.66
N ASP A 44 8.57 7.38 -13.73
CA ASP A 44 8.44 8.83 -13.80
C ASP A 44 6.97 9.23 -13.52
N PRO A 45 6.71 10.19 -12.61
CA PRO A 45 5.36 10.68 -12.33
C PRO A 45 4.56 11.11 -13.57
N THR A 46 5.22 11.60 -14.62
CA THR A 46 4.59 12.00 -15.89
C THR A 46 3.95 10.82 -16.63
N MET A 47 4.30 9.59 -16.28
CA MET A 47 3.69 8.38 -16.83
C MET A 47 2.43 7.95 -16.08
N ALA A 48 2.09 8.56 -14.93
CA ALA A 48 0.86 8.24 -14.22
C ALA A 48 -0.37 8.51 -15.10
N ILE A 49 -1.35 7.61 -15.07
CA ILE A 49 -2.60 7.80 -15.83
C ILE A 49 -3.43 8.89 -15.13
N PRO A 50 -3.71 10.03 -15.80
CA PRO A 50 -4.48 11.11 -15.18
C PRO A 50 -5.85 10.62 -14.71
N GLN A 51 -6.37 11.22 -13.63
CA GLN A 51 -7.70 10.95 -13.07
C GLN A 51 -7.90 9.57 -12.43
N ILE A 52 -6.91 8.66 -12.49
CA ILE A 52 -6.97 7.41 -11.74
C ILE A 52 -6.54 7.66 -10.30
N PRO A 53 -7.32 7.20 -9.30
CA PRO A 53 -7.01 7.49 -7.92
C PRO A 53 -5.73 6.81 -7.45
N SER A 54 -5.03 7.42 -6.50
CA SER A 54 -3.69 6.96 -6.07
C SER A 54 -3.69 5.57 -5.42
N TRP A 55 -4.84 5.14 -4.87
CA TRP A 55 -5.00 3.80 -4.28
C TRP A 55 -5.15 2.69 -5.32
N SER A 56 -5.56 3.02 -6.54
CA SER A 56 -5.69 2.07 -7.64
C SER A 56 -4.31 1.74 -8.21
N TRP A 57 -4.02 0.46 -8.44
CA TRP A 57 -2.78 0.08 -9.13
C TRP A 57 -2.76 0.49 -10.60
N LEU A 58 -3.91 0.83 -11.21
CA LEU A 58 -3.96 1.42 -12.55
C LEU A 58 -3.35 2.83 -12.59
N SER A 59 -3.15 3.48 -11.44
CA SER A 59 -2.46 4.77 -11.37
C SER A 59 -0.97 4.67 -11.74
N ARG A 60 -0.46 3.46 -11.99
CA ARG A 60 0.95 3.18 -12.28
C ARG A 60 1.14 2.44 -13.61
N VAL A 61 2.22 2.79 -14.30
CA VAL A 61 2.67 2.13 -15.52
C VAL A 61 3.80 1.16 -15.16
N GLY A 62 3.51 -0.14 -15.08
CA GLY A 62 4.53 -1.14 -14.78
C GLY A 62 3.97 -2.44 -14.21
N GLY A 63 4.87 -3.32 -13.77
CA GLY A 63 4.49 -4.55 -13.07
C GLY A 63 3.98 -4.24 -11.66
N ILE A 64 2.99 -5.00 -11.20
CA ILE A 64 2.40 -4.84 -9.87
C ILE A 64 2.42 -6.20 -9.14
N GLY A 65 2.81 -6.21 -7.87
CA GLY A 65 2.72 -7.37 -6.99
C GLY A 65 1.65 -7.16 -5.92
N VAL A 66 0.55 -7.93 -5.97
CA VAL A 66 -0.57 -7.80 -5.01
C VAL A 66 -0.36 -8.64 -3.74
N ASP A 67 0.43 -9.72 -3.83
CA ASP A 67 0.70 -10.66 -2.73
C ASP A 67 2.18 -10.66 -2.32
N PHE A 68 2.90 -9.58 -2.61
CA PHE A 68 4.36 -9.53 -2.45
C PHE A 68 4.80 -9.79 -1.01
N TRP A 69 4.12 -9.14 -0.05
CA TRP A 69 4.49 -9.16 1.36
C TRP A 69 4.24 -10.50 2.06
N ASN A 70 3.41 -11.38 1.47
CA ASN A 70 3.19 -12.74 1.97
C ASN A 70 4.31 -13.71 1.55
N ARG A 71 5.04 -13.42 0.46
CA ARG A 71 6.08 -14.29 -0.10
C ARG A 71 7.39 -14.31 0.67
N VAL A 72 7.65 -13.31 1.51
CA VAL A 72 8.96 -13.14 2.17
C VAL A 72 9.25 -14.21 3.22
N HIS A 73 8.27 -15.06 3.53
CA HIS A 73 8.44 -16.15 4.48
C HIS A 73 7.92 -17.46 3.86
N GLY A 74 8.76 -18.49 3.81
CA GLY A 74 8.53 -19.76 3.08
C GLY A 74 7.20 -20.49 3.35
N ARG A 75 6.83 -21.41 2.45
CA ARG A 75 5.49 -22.00 2.27
C ARG A 75 4.92 -22.90 3.40
N ARG A 76 5.39 -22.86 4.65
CA ARG A 76 5.16 -24.01 5.57
C ARG A 76 4.59 -23.77 6.97
N LEU A 77 4.21 -22.57 7.38
CA LEU A 77 3.73 -22.35 8.76
C LEU A 77 2.32 -21.76 8.82
N GLN A 78 1.54 -22.22 9.81
CA GLN A 78 0.22 -21.70 10.19
C GLN A 78 0.39 -20.27 10.71
N ARG A 79 0.36 -19.28 9.82
CA ARG A 79 0.48 -17.86 10.18
C ARG A 79 -0.89 -17.31 10.55
N VAL A 80 -0.90 -16.43 11.54
CA VAL A 80 -2.10 -15.65 11.88
C VAL A 80 -2.01 -14.34 11.09
N VAL A 81 -2.90 -14.19 10.11
CA VAL A 81 -3.06 -12.96 9.33
C VAL A 81 -4.23 -12.18 9.88
N ASN A 82 -4.03 -10.91 10.20
CA ASN A 82 -5.08 -10.01 10.68
C ASN A 82 -5.15 -8.76 9.80
N ASP A 83 -6.33 -8.46 9.29
CA ASP A 83 -6.60 -7.21 8.60
C ASP A 83 -7.13 -6.17 9.59
N HIS A 84 -6.60 -4.95 9.52
CA HIS A 84 -6.82 -3.90 10.52
C HIS A 84 -7.67 -2.74 10.00
N ILE A 85 -7.92 -2.71 8.68
CA ILE A 85 -8.82 -1.73 8.06
C ILE A 85 -10.21 -2.30 7.85
N LYS A 86 -11.20 -1.41 7.92
CA LYS A 86 -12.57 -1.64 7.50
C LYS A 86 -12.90 -0.68 6.36
N ILE A 87 -13.30 -1.23 5.22
CA ILE A 87 -13.84 -0.42 4.11
C ILE A 87 -15.26 0.00 4.51
N LEU A 88 -15.50 1.31 4.56
CA LEU A 88 -16.80 1.89 4.92
C LEU A 88 -17.62 2.23 3.67
N GLU A 89 -16.94 2.75 2.64
CA GLU A 89 -17.57 3.11 1.38
C GLU A 89 -16.55 2.96 0.25
N VAL A 90 -17.00 2.45 -0.89
CA VAL A 90 -16.28 2.60 -2.14
C VAL A 90 -17.25 2.92 -3.28
N SER A 91 -17.00 4.00 -3.99
CA SER A 91 -17.82 4.43 -5.11
C SER A 91 -16.97 5.00 -6.24
N ILE A 92 -17.37 4.68 -7.47
CA ILE A 92 -16.72 5.14 -8.69
C ILE A 92 -17.85 5.62 -9.61
N THR A 93 -17.74 6.85 -10.09
CA THR A 93 -18.72 7.45 -10.97
C THR A 93 -18.04 7.78 -12.29
N TRP A 94 -18.65 7.30 -13.36
CA TRP A 94 -18.21 7.50 -14.73
C TRP A 94 -19.15 8.49 -15.43
N THR A 95 -18.63 9.19 -16.43
CA THR A 95 -19.43 10.06 -17.31
C THR A 95 -20.33 9.25 -18.26
N GLY A 96 -20.01 7.98 -18.49
CA GLY A 96 -20.78 7.04 -19.29
C GLY A 96 -20.41 5.59 -18.98
N GLU A 97 -20.10 4.80 -20.01
CA GLU A 97 -19.76 3.38 -19.85
C GLU A 97 -18.49 3.19 -18.99
N PRO A 98 -18.52 2.32 -17.95
CA PRO A 98 -17.36 2.05 -17.11
C PRO A 98 -16.13 1.61 -17.90
N MET A 99 -14.94 2.06 -17.50
CA MET A 99 -13.64 1.71 -18.12
C MET A 99 -13.44 2.22 -19.55
N VAL A 100 -14.44 2.88 -20.15
CA VAL A 100 -14.38 3.40 -21.52
C VAL A 100 -14.59 4.91 -21.55
N SER A 101 -15.39 5.45 -20.64
CA SER A 101 -15.62 6.89 -20.47
C SER A 101 -14.71 7.53 -19.42
N ASP A 102 -14.77 8.86 -19.29
CA ASP A 102 -14.00 9.59 -18.27
C ASP A 102 -14.55 9.36 -16.87
N LEU A 103 -13.66 9.43 -15.86
CA LEU A 103 -14.01 9.36 -14.45
C LEU A 103 -14.52 10.72 -13.96
N THR A 104 -15.69 10.73 -13.33
CA THR A 104 -16.26 11.91 -12.69
C THR A 104 -15.76 12.04 -11.26
N SER A 105 -15.78 10.94 -10.51
CA SER A 105 -15.35 10.92 -9.12
C SER A 105 -15.04 9.51 -8.65
N THR A 106 -14.11 9.42 -7.70
CA THR A 106 -13.80 8.19 -6.97
C THR A 106 -13.79 8.48 -5.48
N ASN A 107 -14.37 7.60 -4.69
CA ASN A 107 -14.38 7.69 -3.25
C ASN A 107 -14.00 6.33 -2.66
N LEU A 108 -12.99 6.32 -1.81
CA LEU A 108 -12.66 5.17 -0.97
C LEU A 108 -12.54 5.66 0.47
N ILE A 109 -13.51 5.28 1.31
CA ILE A 109 -13.52 5.63 2.73
C ILE A 109 -13.22 4.36 3.53
N MET A 110 -12.21 4.44 4.39
CA MET A 110 -11.83 3.33 5.25
C MET A 110 -11.46 3.80 6.66
N GLU A 111 -11.57 2.90 7.62
CA GLU A 111 -11.20 3.13 9.00
C GLU A 111 -10.11 2.14 9.44
N GLY A 112 -9.06 2.62 10.10
CA GLY A 112 -8.01 1.78 10.64
C GLY A 112 -7.07 2.52 11.59
N PRO A 113 -6.10 1.81 12.20
CA PRO A 113 -5.11 2.40 13.10
C PRO A 113 -4.16 3.31 12.31
N VAL A 114 -4.02 4.56 12.75
CA VAL A 114 -3.21 5.59 12.09
C VAL A 114 -2.11 6.10 13.01
N ARG A 115 -0.90 6.23 12.49
CA ARG A 115 0.25 6.78 13.19
C ARG A 115 1.11 7.64 12.26
N GLN A 116 1.70 8.70 12.80
CA GLN A 116 2.74 9.46 12.08
C GLN A 116 4.08 8.74 12.23
N ILE A 117 4.74 8.44 11.12
CA ILE A 117 6.04 7.74 11.11
C ILE A 117 6.99 8.47 10.18
N ARG A 118 8.19 8.77 10.68
CA ARG A 118 9.27 9.29 9.83
C ARG A 118 10.00 8.13 9.16
N LEU A 119 10.06 8.10 7.83
CA LEU A 119 10.63 7.02 7.03
C LEU A 119 11.53 7.56 5.94
N HIS A 120 12.81 7.20 5.99
CA HIS A 120 13.78 7.60 4.97
C HIS A 120 14.50 6.39 4.41
N ILE A 121 14.71 6.36 3.10
CA ILE A 121 15.49 5.30 2.44
C ILE A 121 16.94 5.47 2.86
N ASP A 122 17.53 4.40 3.42
CA ASP A 122 18.96 4.42 3.71
C ASP A 122 19.75 4.25 2.39
N PRO A 123 20.82 5.04 2.13
CA PRO A 123 21.62 4.88 0.93
C PRO A 123 22.14 3.46 0.69
N LYS A 124 22.46 2.70 1.75
CA LYS A 124 22.85 1.28 1.64
C LYS A 124 21.66 0.35 1.45
N GLY A 125 20.48 0.78 1.91
CA GLY A 125 19.21 0.07 1.73
C GLY A 125 18.60 0.26 0.33
N ALA A 126 19.01 1.30 -0.41
CA ALA A 126 18.43 1.67 -1.70
C ALA A 126 18.58 0.61 -2.81
N THR A 127 19.59 -0.26 -2.72
CA THR A 127 19.85 -1.32 -3.72
C THR A 127 18.99 -2.57 -3.52
N PHE A 128 18.19 -2.63 -2.46
CA PHE A 128 17.28 -3.74 -2.20
C PHE A 128 15.92 -3.51 -2.86
N HIS A 129 15.17 -4.59 -3.10
CA HIS A 129 13.84 -4.54 -3.71
C HIS A 129 12.81 -5.29 -2.85
N PRO A 130 11.95 -4.56 -2.10
CA PRO A 130 11.94 -3.10 -1.92
C PRO A 130 13.13 -2.59 -1.10
N PRO A 131 13.47 -1.29 -1.20
CA PRO A 131 14.50 -0.67 -0.38
C PRO A 131 14.25 -0.81 1.12
N TYR A 132 15.34 -0.82 1.88
CA TYR A 132 15.26 -0.67 3.34
C TYR A 132 15.16 0.79 3.76
N MET A 133 14.35 1.03 4.78
CA MET A 133 14.06 2.35 5.34
C MET A 133 14.45 2.39 6.82
N ASN A 134 14.98 3.53 7.24
CA ASN A 134 15.18 3.84 8.65
C ASN A 134 13.86 4.41 9.22
N VAL A 135 13.55 4.04 10.46
CA VAL A 135 12.32 4.43 11.15
C VAL A 135 12.66 5.44 12.24
N GLY A 136 12.11 6.65 12.15
CA GLY A 136 12.49 7.75 13.03
C GLY A 136 13.97 8.11 12.86
N ASP A 137 14.69 8.16 13.99
CA ASP A 137 16.12 8.46 14.05
C ASP A 137 17.00 7.20 14.22
N GLU A 138 16.49 6.04 13.80
CA GLU A 138 17.20 4.77 13.89
C GLU A 138 18.57 4.86 13.20
N LYS A 139 19.60 4.32 13.87
CA LYS A 139 20.96 4.19 13.35
C LYS A 139 21.28 2.71 13.18
N PRO A 140 21.25 2.17 11.96
CA PRO A 140 21.46 0.74 11.76
C PRO A 140 22.90 0.31 12.13
N ASP A 141 23.02 -0.76 12.91
CA ASP A 141 24.30 -1.31 13.37
C ASP A 141 24.76 -2.47 12.48
N PHE A 142 25.49 -2.13 11.42
CA PHE A 142 26.03 -3.09 10.45
C PHE A 142 27.10 -4.04 11.02
N ASN A 143 27.65 -3.76 12.21
CA ASN A 143 28.62 -4.65 12.83
C ASN A 143 27.94 -5.87 13.46
N LYS A 144 26.68 -5.72 13.90
CA LYS A 144 25.89 -6.81 14.51
C LYS A 144 25.16 -7.65 13.46
N ASN A 145 24.63 -7.02 12.42
CA ASN A 145 23.86 -7.69 11.38
C ASN A 145 24.13 -7.01 10.03
N PRO A 146 24.49 -7.75 8.96
CA PRO A 146 24.69 -7.15 7.63
C PRO A 146 23.41 -6.52 7.03
N ILE A 147 22.23 -6.92 7.50
CA ILE A 147 20.94 -6.34 7.11
C ILE A 147 20.19 -5.93 8.40
N PRO A 148 20.60 -4.82 9.04
CA PRO A 148 20.12 -4.41 10.35
C PRO A 148 18.71 -3.79 10.35
N TRP A 149 18.21 -3.37 9.19
CA TRP A 149 16.93 -2.67 9.09
C TRP A 149 15.74 -3.58 9.39
N LYS A 150 14.78 -3.02 10.13
CA LYS A 150 13.49 -3.66 10.40
C LYS A 150 12.39 -3.28 9.41
N CYS A 151 12.57 -2.22 8.63
CA CYS A 151 11.54 -1.70 7.74
C CYS A 151 11.99 -1.75 6.28
N ALA A 152 11.15 -2.33 5.42
CA ALA A 152 11.32 -2.32 3.97
C ALA A 152 10.07 -1.71 3.33
N GLY A 153 10.25 -0.88 2.32
CA GLY A 153 9.15 -0.16 1.72
C GLY A 153 9.58 0.57 0.46
N GLN A 154 8.61 1.16 -0.21
CA GLN A 154 8.89 1.98 -1.38
C GLN A 154 7.76 2.97 -1.63
N PHE A 155 8.13 4.07 -2.28
CA PHE A 155 7.19 5.03 -2.81
C PHE A 155 6.62 4.53 -4.13
N ASP A 156 5.36 4.86 -4.37
CA ASP A 156 4.66 4.46 -5.58
C ASP A 156 5.17 5.24 -6.81
N LEU A 157 5.76 6.43 -6.61
CA LEU A 157 6.39 7.30 -7.61
C LEU A 157 7.60 8.03 -7.00
N GLU A 158 8.57 8.41 -7.84
CA GLU A 158 9.63 9.36 -7.45
C GLU A 158 9.03 10.76 -7.27
N HIS A 159 9.15 11.33 -6.07
CA HIS A 159 8.77 12.72 -5.83
C HIS A 159 9.80 13.38 -4.94
N GLU A 160 10.16 14.61 -5.29
CA GLU A 160 10.79 15.52 -4.35
C GLU A 160 9.80 15.81 -3.22
N ARG A 161 10.30 15.78 -1.98
CA ARG A 161 9.53 16.06 -0.78
C ARG A 161 10.38 16.83 0.20
N GLU A 162 9.73 17.72 0.93
CA GLU A 162 10.40 18.58 1.92
C GLU A 162 10.69 17.82 3.22
N ASP A 163 9.87 16.84 3.57
CA ASP A 163 10.08 15.97 4.72
C ASP A 163 9.73 14.49 4.45
N ASP A 164 10.18 13.65 5.38
CA ASP A 164 9.97 12.20 5.39
C ASP A 164 8.92 11.78 6.43
N LEU A 165 8.01 12.67 6.83
CA LEU A 165 6.96 12.36 7.81
C LEU A 165 5.68 11.93 7.10
N PHE A 166 5.23 10.70 7.36
CA PHE A 166 4.05 10.15 6.70
C PHE A 166 2.93 9.85 7.67
N THR A 167 1.70 10.09 7.21
CA THR A 167 0.52 9.49 7.83
C THR A 167 0.47 8.03 7.42
N CYS A 168 0.63 7.11 8.35
CA CYS A 168 0.64 5.68 8.08
C CYS A 168 -0.65 5.04 8.59
N ILE A 169 -1.31 4.23 7.77
CA ILE A 169 -2.46 3.41 8.20
C ILE A 169 -2.09 1.92 8.13
N LEU A 170 -2.25 1.21 9.26
CA LEU A 170 -2.01 -0.23 9.32
C LEU A 170 -3.11 -0.97 8.55
N VAL A 171 -2.71 -1.76 7.55
CA VAL A 171 -3.64 -2.56 6.75
C VAL A 171 -3.65 -4.01 7.21
N ARG A 172 -2.48 -4.63 7.36
CA ARG A 172 -2.36 -6.06 7.67
C ARG A 172 -1.23 -6.32 8.63
N SER A 173 -1.44 -7.22 9.58
CA SER A 173 -0.37 -7.83 10.35
C SER A 173 -0.30 -9.33 10.14
N VAL A 174 0.91 -9.88 10.24
CA VAL A 174 1.19 -11.31 10.14
C VAL A 174 2.04 -11.69 11.33
N ALA A 175 1.53 -12.59 12.17
CA ALA A 175 2.25 -13.13 13.30
C ALA A 175 2.77 -14.54 13.00
N SER A 176 4.02 -14.80 13.39
CA SER A 176 4.60 -16.13 13.38
C SER A 176 4.39 -16.79 14.75
N PRO A 177 3.82 -18.01 14.83
CA PRO A 177 3.74 -18.75 16.08
C PRO A 177 5.08 -19.38 16.49
N GLU A 178 6.14 -19.25 15.67
CA GLU A 178 7.44 -19.86 15.92
C GLU A 178 8.27 -19.02 16.91
N GLU A 179 8.53 -19.58 18.09
CA GLU A 179 9.27 -18.90 19.18
C GLU A 179 10.69 -18.46 18.77
N GLN A 180 11.31 -19.12 17.78
CA GLN A 180 12.67 -18.85 17.31
C GLN A 180 12.73 -17.96 16.06
N ALA A 181 11.60 -17.44 15.58
CA ALA A 181 11.60 -16.54 14.45
C ALA A 181 12.36 -15.25 14.79
N THR A 182 13.22 -14.78 13.87
CA THR A 182 13.95 -13.51 14.01
C THR A 182 13.01 -12.34 14.26
N TYR A 183 11.79 -12.41 13.72
CA TYR A 183 10.72 -11.46 13.95
C TYR A 183 9.42 -12.22 14.19
N GLN A 184 8.70 -11.86 15.25
CA GLN A 184 7.43 -12.50 15.60
C GLN A 184 6.23 -11.80 14.92
N LEU A 185 6.39 -10.53 14.58
CA LEU A 185 5.35 -9.71 13.99
C LEU A 185 5.86 -8.98 12.74
N GLN A 186 5.02 -8.99 11.72
CA GLN A 186 5.13 -8.14 10.54
C GLN A 186 3.89 -7.25 10.44
N GLU A 187 4.07 -5.97 10.18
CA GLU A 187 2.99 -5.00 9.98
C GLU A 187 3.19 -4.29 8.64
N THR A 188 2.22 -4.44 7.74
CA THR A 188 2.19 -3.78 6.43
C THR A 188 1.20 -2.63 6.45
N PHE A 189 1.66 -1.44 6.08
CA PHE A 189 0.91 -0.20 6.18
C PHE A 189 1.12 0.67 4.94
N LEU A 190 0.13 1.51 4.64
CA LEU A 190 0.20 2.48 3.55
C LEU A 190 0.83 3.77 4.04
N LEU A 191 1.64 4.39 3.18
CA LEU A 191 2.17 5.73 3.38
C LEU A 191 1.22 6.71 2.71
N LEU A 192 0.72 7.68 3.48
CA LEU A 192 -0.29 8.62 3.02
C LEU A 192 0.21 10.06 3.19
N LEU A 193 -0.09 10.88 2.19
CA LEU A 193 0.09 12.33 2.25
C LEU A 193 -1.28 13.02 2.26
N PRO A 194 -1.49 14.02 3.13
CA PRO A 194 -2.73 14.78 3.14
C PRO A 194 -2.85 15.58 1.84
N VAL A 195 -4.08 15.69 1.33
CA VAL A 195 -4.37 16.54 0.17
C VAL A 195 -4.47 17.99 0.66
N PRO A 196 -3.70 18.93 0.11
CA PRO A 196 -3.81 20.35 0.46
C PRO A 196 -5.24 20.86 0.29
N ASP A 197 -5.66 21.79 1.15
CA ASP A 197 -6.98 22.44 1.10
C ASP A 197 -8.21 21.50 1.21
N SER A 198 -8.00 20.27 1.72
CA SER A 198 -9.07 19.30 1.96
C SER A 198 -9.66 19.37 3.38
N ASP A 199 -10.59 18.45 3.69
CA ASP A 199 -11.26 18.31 4.99
C ASP A 199 -10.38 17.78 6.13
N GLY A 200 -9.07 17.62 5.90
CA GLY A 200 -8.12 17.01 6.84
C GLY A 200 -8.26 15.49 6.98
N MET A 201 -9.21 14.88 6.27
CA MET A 201 -9.47 13.44 6.25
C MET A 201 -9.16 12.83 4.88
N THR A 202 -8.81 13.65 3.89
CA THR A 202 -8.53 13.23 2.52
C THR A 202 -7.03 13.09 2.28
N TYR A 203 -6.63 11.93 1.77
CA TYR A 203 -5.24 11.55 1.58
C TYR A 203 -5.02 10.94 0.19
N GLN A 204 -3.79 11.08 -0.30
CA GLN A 204 -3.25 10.30 -1.39
C GLN A 204 -2.36 9.20 -0.84
N ARG A 205 -2.49 8.00 -1.42
CA ARG A 205 -1.52 6.94 -1.24
C ARG A 205 -0.21 7.35 -1.94
N PHE A 206 0.85 7.34 -1.15
CA PHE A 206 2.18 7.72 -1.58
C PHE A 206 3.14 6.54 -1.68
N GLY A 207 2.86 5.48 -0.93
CA GLY A 207 3.69 4.28 -0.93
C GLY A 207 3.16 3.21 0.00
N ILE A 208 3.98 2.19 0.18
CA ILE A 208 3.71 1.05 1.05
C ILE A 208 5.00 0.65 1.75
N ALA A 209 4.87 0.28 3.02
CA ALA A 209 5.99 -0.22 3.79
C ALA A 209 5.55 -1.37 4.69
N MET A 210 6.54 -2.12 5.13
CA MET A 210 6.40 -3.23 6.04
C MET A 210 7.47 -3.09 7.11
N ILE A 211 7.07 -3.21 8.36
CA ILE A 211 7.96 -3.19 9.51
C ILE A 211 7.90 -4.53 10.24
N ARG A 212 9.05 -4.97 10.74
CA ARG A 212 9.19 -6.19 11.53
C ARG A 212 9.58 -5.87 12.97
N GLY A 213 9.09 -6.65 13.91
CA GLY A 213 9.39 -6.47 15.31
C GLY A 213 8.92 -7.63 16.18
N SER A 214 9.24 -7.52 17.47
CA SER A 214 8.65 -8.33 18.54
C SER A 214 7.32 -7.75 19.04
N GLU A 215 7.11 -6.45 18.87
CA GLU A 215 5.93 -5.72 19.32
C GLU A 215 5.30 -4.92 18.16
N SER A 216 4.04 -4.54 18.32
CA SER A 216 3.29 -3.76 17.33
C SER A 216 3.67 -2.28 17.37
N GLU A 217 4.02 -1.73 16.21
CA GLU A 217 4.26 -0.29 16.02
C GLU A 217 2.94 0.50 15.96
N PHE A 218 1.81 -0.17 15.82
CA PHE A 218 0.47 0.42 15.80
C PHE A 218 -0.37 0.03 17.03
N GLY A 219 0.19 -0.66 18.02
CA GLY A 219 -0.56 -1.21 19.17
C GLY A 219 -1.26 -0.14 20.02
N SER A 220 -0.74 1.09 20.02
CA SER A 220 -1.33 2.26 20.67
C SER A 220 -1.88 3.31 19.69
N ALA A 221 -1.96 2.97 18.40
CA ALA A 221 -2.42 3.90 17.37
C ALA A 221 -3.92 4.17 17.48
N GLU A 222 -4.30 5.42 17.27
CA GLU A 222 -5.69 5.85 17.21
C GLU A 222 -6.34 5.30 15.93
N ARG A 223 -7.59 4.85 16.01
CA ARG A 223 -8.36 4.48 14.81
C ARG A 223 -8.99 5.73 14.20
N LYS A 224 -8.76 5.95 12.90
CA LYS A 224 -9.30 7.11 12.17
C LYS A 224 -9.99 6.68 10.89
N THR A 225 -11.03 7.43 10.52
CA THR A 225 -11.64 7.36 9.19
C THR A 225 -10.87 8.25 8.25
N ILE A 226 -10.47 7.71 7.10
CA ILE A 226 -9.75 8.42 6.05
C ILE A 226 -10.42 8.18 4.71
N ARG A 227 -10.34 9.20 3.85
CA ARG A 227 -10.74 9.15 2.44
C ARG A 227 -9.49 9.07 1.58
N LEU A 228 -9.37 8.05 0.75
CA LEU A 228 -8.34 7.95 -0.28
C LEU A 228 -8.88 8.41 -1.63
N ILE A 229 -8.08 9.25 -2.29
CA ILE A 229 -8.32 9.72 -3.66
C ILE A 229 -7.18 9.35 -4.60
#